data_AF-A0A926YGS1-F1
#
_entry.id   AF-A0A926YGS1-F1
#
_cell.length_a   1.000
_cell.length_b   1.000
_cell.length_c   1.000
_cell.angle_alpha   90.00
_cell.angle_beta   90.00
_cell.angle_gamma   90.00
#
_symmetry.space_group_name_H-M   'P 1'
#
loop_
_entity.id
_entity.type
_entity.pdbx_description
1 polymer ?
#
loop_
_entity_poly.entity_id
_entity_poly.type
_entity_poly.pdbx_seq_one_letter_code
_entity_poly.pdbx_strand_id
1 'polypeptide(L)'
;MALTLADLKDNLDGLGYPFGPRGLFGVGSENQSCDPEVLGNVNCGVTSVRDLPFLDFYTKAAIYQFQVDNKLAATGEDGPALQDKVEQSVRILQNNLKIVLGRPLPITGRYRFETLSAVKDYQRSRRFPITGIATRPVRERLDLDARNIVGNPNPPNPNPPNPNPIDIRPQLRFLIEQRKRGVLTELQFIDELTRLAS
;
A
#
# COMPACT_ATOMS: atom_id res chain seq x y z
N MET A 1 2.84 -4.46 -20.36
CA MET A 1 4.25 -4.56 -19.89
C MET A 1 4.14 -4.93 -18.43
N ALA A 2 4.77 -6.02 -17.98
CA ALA A 2 4.69 -6.44 -16.58
C ALA A 2 5.19 -5.32 -15.65
N LEU A 3 4.61 -5.24 -14.44
CA LEU A 3 5.13 -4.33 -13.43
C LEU A 3 6.49 -4.84 -12.98
N THR A 4 7.47 -3.93 -12.81
CA THR A 4 8.68 -4.31 -12.09
C THR A 4 8.34 -4.46 -10.61
N LEU A 5 9.15 -5.19 -9.85
CA LEU A 5 8.98 -5.29 -8.40
C LEU A 5 8.96 -3.90 -7.72
N ALA A 6 9.72 -2.94 -8.25
CA ALA A 6 9.70 -1.57 -7.76
C ALA A 6 8.34 -0.88 -8.03
N ASP A 7 7.78 -1.04 -9.23
CA ASP A 7 6.47 -0.46 -9.55
C ASP A 7 5.34 -1.13 -8.76
N LEU A 8 5.43 -2.44 -8.52
CA LEU A 8 4.48 -3.17 -7.68
C LEU A 8 4.48 -2.61 -6.26
N LYS A 9 5.68 -2.38 -5.70
CA LYS A 9 5.85 -1.77 -4.37
C LYS A 9 5.28 -0.34 -4.33
N ASP A 10 5.67 0.53 -5.26
CA ASP A 10 5.14 1.90 -5.31
C ASP A 10 3.60 1.92 -5.40
N ASN A 11 3.04 1.04 -6.22
CA ASN A 11 1.59 0.93 -6.38
C ASN A 11 0.88 0.46 -5.12
N LEU A 12 1.35 -0.61 -4.48
CA LEU A 12 0.73 -1.17 -3.27
C LEU A 12 0.80 -0.18 -2.10
N ASP A 13 1.93 0.50 -1.91
CA ASP A 13 2.07 1.55 -0.90
C ASP A 13 1.10 2.69 -1.15
N GLY A 14 1.04 3.19 -2.40
CA GLY A 14 0.13 4.26 -2.79
C GLY A 14 -1.34 3.90 -2.59
N LEU A 15 -1.71 2.63 -2.74
CA LEU A 15 -3.05 2.10 -2.50
C LEU A 15 -3.36 1.84 -1.01
N GLY A 16 -2.40 2.09 -0.13
CA GLY A 16 -2.53 1.97 1.32
C GLY A 16 -2.28 0.57 1.86
N TYR A 17 -1.50 -0.26 1.17
CA TYR A 17 -0.96 -1.54 1.66
C TYR A 17 0.51 -1.32 2.04
N PRO A 18 0.79 -0.84 3.28
CA PRO A 18 2.10 -0.32 3.62
C PRO A 18 3.17 -1.41 3.67
N PHE A 19 4.31 -1.16 3.03
CA PHE A 19 5.54 -1.92 3.24
C PHE A 19 6.21 -1.46 4.55
N GLY A 20 5.73 -2.02 5.66
CA GLY A 20 6.30 -1.74 6.97
C GLY A 20 5.88 -0.40 7.59
N PRO A 21 6.53 0.03 8.68
CA PRO A 21 5.96 0.98 9.62
C PRO A 21 5.67 2.40 9.10
N ARG A 22 6.22 2.79 7.94
CA ARG A 22 6.06 4.15 7.40
C ARG A 22 5.87 4.16 5.88
N GLY A 23 4.98 3.30 5.37
CA GLY A 23 4.51 3.33 3.97
C GLY A 23 4.39 4.76 3.41
N LEU A 24 4.91 4.96 2.21
CA LEU A 24 5.01 6.24 1.48
C LEU A 24 5.59 7.47 2.23
N PHE A 25 6.35 7.28 3.31
CA PHE A 25 7.30 8.28 3.85
C PHE A 25 8.71 7.75 4.13
N GLY A 26 9.00 6.49 3.78
CA GLY A 26 10.35 6.02 3.47
C GLY A 26 10.51 5.90 1.96
N VAL A 27 10.51 7.04 1.26
CA VAL A 27 10.48 7.16 -0.22
C VAL A 27 11.35 6.11 -0.93
N GLY A 28 10.93 5.69 -2.12
CA GLY A 28 11.72 4.96 -3.12
C GLY A 28 12.94 5.75 -3.64
N SER A 29 13.79 6.19 -2.71
CA SER A 29 15.12 6.73 -2.86
C SER A 29 15.97 6.02 -1.81
N GLU A 30 17.11 5.53 -2.24
CA GLU A 30 18.09 4.75 -1.46
C GLU A 30 18.52 5.44 -0.15
N ASN A 31 18.23 6.74 -0.01
CA ASN A 31 18.78 7.60 1.04
C ASN A 31 17.77 8.02 2.14
N GLN A 32 16.48 7.72 1.98
CA GLN A 32 15.41 8.20 2.91
C GLN A 32 14.51 7.06 3.44
N SER A 33 14.79 5.81 3.04
CA SER A 33 14.12 4.60 3.54
C SER A 33 14.79 4.02 4.80
N CYS A 34 15.89 4.63 5.25
CA CYS A 34 16.62 4.23 6.44
C CYS A 34 16.05 4.86 7.71
N ASP A 35 15.19 4.14 8.39
CA ASP A 35 14.74 4.52 9.72
C ASP A 35 15.35 3.58 10.77
N PRO A 36 16.38 4.01 11.52
CA PRO A 36 17.04 3.17 12.52
C PRO A 36 16.11 2.77 13.68
N GLU A 37 15.00 3.49 13.90
CA GLU A 37 13.98 3.09 14.89
C GLU A 37 13.17 1.87 14.44
N VAL A 38 13.13 1.61 13.13
CA VAL A 38 12.35 0.55 12.48
C VAL A 38 13.23 -0.61 12.04
N LEU A 39 14.38 -0.29 11.45
CA LEU A 39 15.33 -1.26 10.90
C LEU A 39 16.35 -1.74 11.95
N GLY A 40 16.40 -1.07 13.12
CA GLY A 40 17.42 -1.30 14.13
C GLY A 40 18.77 -0.67 13.76
N ASN A 41 19.87 -1.27 14.20
CA ASN A 41 21.23 -0.78 13.95
C ASN A 41 21.71 -1.06 12.51
N VAL A 42 20.96 -0.60 11.50
CA VAL A 42 21.36 -0.70 10.09
C VAL A 42 22.05 0.60 9.67
N ASN A 43 23.24 0.49 9.08
CA ASN A 43 23.96 1.64 8.51
C ASN A 43 23.58 1.82 7.04
N CYS A 44 22.67 2.74 6.78
CA CYS A 44 22.16 2.94 5.43
C CYS A 44 23.01 3.85 4.55
N GLY A 45 24.20 4.27 5.01
CA GLY A 45 25.22 4.82 4.13
C GLY A 45 25.94 3.74 3.31
N VAL A 46 25.78 2.45 3.67
CA VAL A 46 26.48 1.31 3.05
C VAL A 46 25.56 0.12 2.75
N THR A 47 24.42 -0.02 3.44
CA THR A 47 23.45 -1.10 3.22
C THR A 47 22.17 -0.55 2.60
N SER A 48 21.84 -0.97 1.37
CA SER A 48 20.56 -0.63 0.77
C SER A 48 19.43 -1.32 1.54
N VAL A 49 18.37 -0.58 1.84
CA VAL A 49 17.16 -1.14 2.48
C VAL A 49 16.56 -2.28 1.65
N ARG A 50 16.81 -2.28 0.31
CA ARG A 50 16.39 -3.33 -0.61
C ARG A 50 17.14 -4.65 -0.42
N ASP A 51 18.31 -4.64 0.20
CA ASP A 51 19.16 -5.83 0.42
C ASP A 51 18.87 -6.49 1.77
N LEU A 52 17.94 -5.94 2.55
CA LEU A 52 17.60 -6.46 3.88
C LEU A 52 16.65 -7.66 3.75
N PRO A 53 17.00 -8.85 4.28
CA PRO A 53 16.23 -10.07 4.11
C PRO A 53 14.82 -10.00 4.73
N PHE A 54 14.58 -9.07 5.66
CA PHE A 54 13.28 -8.90 6.29
C PHE A 54 12.29 -7.99 5.52
N LEU A 55 12.78 -7.22 4.53
CA LEU A 55 11.91 -6.41 3.66
C LEU A 55 10.97 -7.31 2.83
N ASP A 56 11.41 -8.54 2.55
CA ASP A 56 10.60 -9.55 1.87
C ASP A 56 9.37 -9.96 2.69
N PHE A 57 9.44 -10.00 4.03
CA PHE A 57 8.27 -10.33 4.86
C PHE A 57 7.21 -9.23 4.83
N TYR A 58 7.63 -7.95 4.93
CA TYR A 58 6.69 -6.84 4.76
C TYR A 58 6.09 -6.81 3.36
N THR A 59 6.89 -7.17 2.35
CA THR A 59 6.43 -7.25 0.97
C THR A 59 5.39 -8.34 0.79
N LYS A 60 5.67 -9.55 1.28
CA LYS A 60 4.72 -10.66 1.27
C LYS A 60 3.44 -10.35 2.04
N ALA A 61 3.52 -9.70 3.20
CA ALA A 61 2.34 -9.32 3.98
C ALA A 61 1.45 -8.29 3.25
N ALA A 62 2.05 -7.28 2.61
CA ALA A 62 1.30 -6.30 1.82
C ALA A 62 0.66 -6.95 0.58
N ILE A 63 1.38 -7.84 -0.10
CA ILE A 63 0.87 -8.62 -1.23
C ILE A 63 -0.31 -9.50 -0.77
N TYR A 64 -0.14 -10.25 0.32
CA TYR A 64 -1.15 -11.12 0.89
C TYR A 64 -2.42 -10.33 1.21
N GLN A 65 -2.31 -9.20 1.91
CA GLN A 65 -3.45 -8.36 2.24
C GLN A 65 -4.14 -7.81 0.99
N PHE A 66 -3.38 -7.37 -0.01
CA PHE A 66 -3.97 -6.92 -1.28
C PHE A 66 -4.72 -8.05 -1.97
N GLN A 67 -4.16 -9.26 -1.99
CA GLN A 67 -4.80 -10.42 -2.60
C GLN A 67 -6.12 -10.77 -1.89
N VAL A 68 -6.13 -10.79 -0.56
CA VAL A 68 -7.33 -11.00 0.26
C VAL A 68 -8.39 -9.95 -0.06
N ASP A 69 -8.04 -8.67 -0.01
CA ASP A 69 -8.98 -7.56 -0.23
C ASP A 69 -9.57 -7.55 -1.65
N ASN A 70 -8.81 -8.07 -2.62
CA ASN A 70 -9.19 -8.13 -4.03
C ASN A 70 -9.70 -9.50 -4.50
N LYS A 71 -9.90 -10.46 -3.59
CA LYS A 71 -10.38 -11.83 -3.91
C LYS A 71 -9.47 -12.57 -4.90
N LEU A 72 -8.17 -12.35 -4.80
CA LEU A 72 -7.15 -13.14 -5.49
C LEU A 72 -6.74 -14.34 -4.61
N ALA A 73 -6.00 -15.29 -5.17
CA ALA A 73 -5.32 -16.29 -4.37
C ALA A 73 -4.32 -15.60 -3.43
N ALA A 74 -4.54 -15.69 -2.12
CA ALA A 74 -3.74 -15.04 -1.08
C ALA A 74 -2.45 -15.84 -0.80
N THR A 75 -1.55 -15.88 -1.78
CA THR A 75 -0.29 -16.63 -1.68
C THR A 75 0.84 -15.81 -1.04
N GLY A 76 0.70 -14.48 -0.97
CA GLY A 76 1.78 -13.56 -0.62
C GLY A 76 2.86 -13.45 -1.71
N GLU A 77 2.67 -14.11 -2.86
CA GLU A 77 3.64 -14.16 -3.95
C GLU A 77 3.32 -13.13 -5.03
N ASP A 78 4.38 -12.59 -5.64
CA ASP A 78 4.27 -11.76 -6.85
C ASP A 78 4.00 -12.65 -8.07
N GLY A 79 2.84 -12.45 -8.69
CA GLY A 79 2.43 -13.17 -9.89
C GLY A 79 1.59 -12.31 -10.84
N PRO A 80 1.39 -12.75 -12.10
CA PRO A 80 0.76 -11.93 -13.13
C PRO A 80 -0.62 -11.38 -12.74
N ALA A 81 -1.47 -12.22 -12.12
CA ALA A 81 -2.81 -11.81 -11.69
C ALA A 81 -2.79 -10.71 -10.63
N LEU A 82 -1.80 -10.72 -9.73
CA LEU A 82 -1.58 -9.65 -8.76
C LEU A 82 -1.18 -8.36 -9.49
N GLN A 83 -0.16 -8.43 -10.35
CA GLN A 83 0.37 -7.27 -11.06
C GLN A 83 -0.71 -6.58 -11.89
N ASP A 84 -1.50 -7.34 -12.65
CA ASP A 84 -2.60 -6.83 -13.46
C ASP A 84 -3.65 -6.14 -12.57
N LYS A 85 -4.00 -6.74 -11.43
CA LYS A 85 -5.00 -6.19 -10.52
C LYS A 85 -4.52 -4.92 -9.83
N VAL A 86 -3.25 -4.86 -9.43
CA VAL A 86 -2.62 -3.69 -8.85
C VAL A 86 -2.57 -2.56 -9.87
N GLU A 87 -2.08 -2.82 -11.08
CA GLU A 87 -2.04 -1.83 -12.17
C GLU A 87 -3.44 -1.29 -12.47
N GLN A 88 -4.43 -2.19 -12.62
CA GLN A 88 -5.82 -1.82 -12.85
C GLN A 88 -6.36 -0.91 -11.73
N SER A 89 -6.07 -1.23 -10.48
CA SER A 89 -6.50 -0.44 -9.32
C SER A 89 -5.94 0.99 -9.36
N VAL A 90 -4.68 1.14 -9.77
CA VAL A 90 -4.06 2.47 -9.94
C VAL A 90 -4.65 3.22 -11.14
N ARG A 91 -4.94 2.55 -12.26
CA ARG A 91 -5.60 3.18 -13.42
C ARG A 91 -6.99 3.71 -13.05
N ILE A 92 -7.78 2.94 -12.30
CA ILE A 92 -9.10 3.36 -11.81
C ILE A 92 -8.95 4.59 -10.89
N LEU A 93 -8.00 4.55 -9.95
CA LEU A 93 -7.70 5.69 -9.08
C LEU A 93 -7.36 6.95 -9.89
N GLN A 94 -6.43 6.85 -10.85
CA GLN A 94 -6.01 7.96 -11.70
C GLN A 94 -7.17 8.53 -12.52
N ASN A 95 -8.02 7.67 -13.07
CA ASN A 95 -9.20 8.09 -13.81
C ASN A 95 -10.20 8.84 -12.91
N ASN A 96 -10.48 8.33 -11.71
CA ASN A 96 -11.38 8.99 -10.77
C ASN A 96 -10.81 10.34 -10.27
N LEU A 97 -9.50 10.42 -10.03
CA LEU A 97 -8.83 11.69 -9.71
C LEU A 97 -8.95 12.71 -10.85
N LYS A 98 -8.74 12.28 -12.10
CA LYS A 98 -8.91 13.13 -13.29
C LYS A 98 -10.32 13.72 -13.35
N ILE A 99 -11.34 12.90 -13.11
CA ILE A 99 -12.75 13.31 -13.11
C ILE A 99 -13.02 14.31 -11.97
N VAL A 100 -12.67 13.95 -10.73
CA VAL A 100 -13.05 14.71 -9.54
C VAL A 100 -12.27 16.02 -9.41
N LEU A 101 -11.01 16.05 -9.85
CA LEU A 101 -10.20 17.27 -9.85
C LEU A 101 -10.42 18.14 -11.11
N GLY A 102 -11.12 17.63 -12.13
CA GLY A 102 -11.41 18.35 -13.35
C GLY A 102 -10.15 18.79 -14.13
N ARG A 103 -9.03 18.08 -13.98
CA ARG A 103 -7.75 18.41 -14.62
C ARG A 103 -7.12 17.20 -15.30
N PRO A 104 -6.28 17.39 -16.34
CA PRO A 104 -5.56 16.29 -16.96
C PRO A 104 -4.69 15.54 -15.94
N LEU A 105 -4.78 14.21 -15.93
CA LEU A 105 -3.90 13.32 -15.18
C LEU A 105 -3.55 12.11 -16.07
N PRO A 106 -2.26 11.74 -16.19
CA PRO A 106 -1.85 10.55 -16.92
C PRO A 106 -2.41 9.26 -16.28
N ILE A 107 -2.99 8.38 -17.09
CA ILE A 107 -3.50 7.07 -16.65
C ILE A 107 -2.47 6.01 -17.03
N THR A 108 -1.43 5.90 -16.20
CA THR A 108 -0.26 5.05 -16.45
C THR A 108 -0.34 3.68 -15.79
N GLY A 109 -1.21 3.52 -14.79
CA GLY A 109 -1.21 2.33 -13.92
C GLY A 109 -0.02 2.28 -12.94
N ARG A 110 0.70 3.40 -12.80
CA ARG A 110 1.87 3.54 -11.93
C ARG A 110 1.68 4.70 -10.97
N TYR A 111 1.79 4.43 -9.68
CA TYR A 111 1.59 5.38 -8.59
C TYR A 111 2.86 6.24 -8.42
N ARG A 112 3.09 7.15 -9.36
CA ARG A 112 4.21 8.09 -9.35
C ARG A 112 3.83 9.44 -8.75
N PHE A 113 4.77 10.38 -8.79
CA PHE A 113 4.66 11.72 -8.23
C PHE A 113 3.37 12.45 -8.61
N GLU A 114 2.91 12.36 -9.86
CA GLU A 114 1.70 13.02 -10.34
C GLU A 114 0.44 12.45 -9.67
N THR A 115 0.40 11.12 -9.48
CA THR A 115 -0.72 10.45 -8.80
C THR A 115 -0.72 10.80 -7.32
N LEU A 116 0.45 10.75 -6.67
CA LEU A 116 0.65 11.15 -5.27
C LEU A 116 0.17 12.59 -5.03
N SER A 117 0.60 13.53 -5.89
CA SER A 117 0.20 14.94 -5.81
C SER A 117 -1.31 15.12 -5.99
N ALA A 118 -1.91 14.44 -6.97
CA ALA A 118 -3.36 14.44 -7.16
C ALA A 118 -4.13 13.87 -5.96
N VAL A 119 -3.63 12.80 -5.32
CA VAL A 119 -4.23 12.27 -4.09
C VAL A 119 -4.13 13.27 -2.94
N LYS A 120 -3.01 13.98 -2.77
CA LYS A 120 -2.88 15.04 -1.76
C LYS A 120 -3.89 16.16 -1.98
N ASP A 121 -4.06 16.59 -3.23
CA ASP A 121 -5.03 17.63 -3.57
C ASP A 121 -6.47 17.18 -3.28
N TYR A 122 -6.80 15.93 -3.64
CA TYR A 122 -8.09 15.34 -3.31
C TYR A 122 -8.32 15.26 -1.80
N GLN A 123 -7.35 14.72 -1.06
CA GLN A 123 -7.41 14.62 0.41
C GLN A 123 -7.63 15.99 1.05
N ARG A 124 -6.91 17.03 0.59
CA ARG A 124 -7.10 18.42 1.05
C ARG A 124 -8.52 18.90 0.78
N SER A 125 -9.06 18.65 -0.41
CA SER A 125 -10.42 19.07 -0.80
C SER A 125 -11.54 18.37 -0.03
N ARG A 126 -11.26 17.22 0.59
CA ARG A 126 -12.22 16.40 1.36
C ARG A 126 -11.89 16.29 2.84
N ARG A 127 -10.90 17.07 3.32
CA ARG A 127 -10.45 17.10 4.72
C ARG A 127 -9.96 15.76 5.26
N PHE A 128 -9.39 14.91 4.40
CA PHE A 128 -8.61 13.76 4.83
C PHE A 128 -7.19 14.18 5.25
N PRO A 129 -6.48 13.36 6.03
CA PRO A 129 -5.04 13.52 6.23
C PRO A 129 -4.28 13.56 4.89
N ILE A 130 -3.45 14.58 4.69
CA ILE A 130 -2.78 14.87 3.41
C ILE A 130 -1.48 14.03 3.28
N THR A 131 -1.64 12.72 3.28
CA THR A 131 -0.51 11.77 3.21
C THR A 131 -0.06 11.52 1.77
N GLY A 132 -0.94 11.69 0.79
CA GLY A 132 -0.73 11.22 -0.58
C GLY A 132 -0.91 9.71 -0.73
N ILE A 133 -1.41 9.01 0.29
CA ILE A 133 -1.74 7.58 0.27
C ILE A 133 -3.25 7.42 0.07
N ALA A 134 -3.64 6.74 -1.00
CA ALA A 134 -5.01 6.40 -1.33
C ALA A 134 -5.48 5.17 -0.51
N THR A 135 -5.58 5.34 0.82
CA THR A 135 -6.16 4.34 1.72
C THR A 135 -7.56 3.94 1.27
N ARG A 136 -8.05 2.78 1.72
CA ARG A 136 -9.38 2.28 1.34
C ARG A 136 -10.50 3.33 1.50
N PRO A 137 -10.64 4.06 2.63
CA PRO A 137 -11.67 5.10 2.76
C PRO A 137 -11.52 6.25 1.75
N VAL A 138 -10.29 6.64 1.42
CA VAL A 138 -10.02 7.68 0.41
C VAL A 138 -10.46 7.19 -0.98
N ARG A 139 -10.13 5.94 -1.34
CA ARG A 139 -10.52 5.35 -2.63
C ARG A 139 -12.03 5.21 -2.78
N GLU A 140 -12.70 4.72 -1.73
CA GLU A 140 -14.16 4.58 -1.72
C GLU A 140 -14.85 5.94 -1.87
N ARG A 141 -14.40 6.96 -1.13
CA ARG A 141 -14.99 8.30 -1.24
C ARG A 141 -14.73 8.95 -2.59
N LEU A 142 -13.53 8.79 -3.14
CA LEU A 142 -13.17 9.32 -4.46
C LEU A 142 -14.02 8.68 -5.57
N ASP A 143 -14.23 7.37 -5.49
CA ASP A 143 -15.03 6.63 -6.44
C ASP A 143 -16.51 7.06 -6.43
N LEU A 144 -17.08 7.28 -5.24
CA LEU A 144 -18.42 7.87 -5.09
C LEU A 144 -18.49 9.29 -5.67
N ASP A 145 -17.52 10.14 -5.37
CA ASP A 145 -17.46 11.50 -5.90
C ASP A 145 -17.37 11.50 -7.44
N ALA A 146 -16.57 10.60 -8.03
CA ALA A 146 -16.43 10.47 -9.48
C ALA A 146 -17.75 10.04 -10.15
N ARG A 147 -18.46 9.07 -9.55
CA ARG A 147 -19.79 8.64 -10.06
C ARG A 147 -20.82 9.76 -10.04
N ASN A 148 -20.85 10.52 -8.95
CA ASN A 148 -21.79 11.64 -8.79
C ASN A 148 -21.57 12.71 -9.87
N ILE A 149 -20.34 12.89 -10.34
CA ILE A 149 -20.01 13.83 -11.43
C ILE A 149 -20.42 13.29 -12.79
N VAL A 150 -20.17 12.00 -13.07
CA VAL A 150 -20.47 11.38 -14.38
C VAL A 150 -21.96 11.08 -14.56
N GLY A 151 -22.76 11.12 -13.49
CA GLY A 151 -24.21 10.93 -13.56
C GLY A 151 -24.65 9.49 -13.83
N ASN A 152 -23.78 8.51 -13.55
CA ASN A 152 -24.06 7.09 -13.80
C ASN A 152 -24.47 6.39 -12.50
N PRO A 153 -25.76 6.03 -12.28
CA PRO A 153 -26.25 5.49 -11.02
C PRO A 153 -26.00 3.98 -10.84
N ASN A 154 -25.15 3.33 -11.64
CA ASN A 154 -24.87 1.90 -11.44
C ASN A 154 -23.79 1.72 -10.34
N PRO A 155 -24.14 1.16 -9.16
CA PRO A 155 -23.14 0.83 -8.17
C PRO A 155 -22.32 -0.38 -8.68
N PRO A 156 -20.98 -0.40 -8.63
CA PRO A 156 -20.36 -1.62 -8.19
C PRO A 156 -20.91 -1.85 -6.78
N ASN A 157 -21.42 -3.05 -6.57
CA ASN A 157 -21.78 -3.52 -5.25
C ASN A 157 -20.73 -2.99 -4.25
N PRO A 158 -21.09 -2.12 -3.28
CA PRO A 158 -20.22 -1.93 -2.15
C PRO A 158 -20.08 -3.34 -1.60
N ASN A 159 -18.92 -3.99 -1.79
CA ASN A 159 -18.64 -5.13 -0.95
C ASN A 159 -18.91 -4.58 0.45
N PRO A 160 -19.86 -5.17 1.20
CA PRO A 160 -20.10 -4.74 2.56
C PRO A 160 -18.73 -4.66 3.25
N PRO A 161 -18.52 -3.72 4.20
CA PRO A 161 -17.35 -3.86 5.06
C PRO A 161 -17.37 -5.30 5.54
N ASN A 162 -16.41 -6.13 5.09
CA ASN A 162 -16.32 -7.47 5.61
C ASN A 162 -16.22 -7.25 7.13
N PRO A 163 -17.16 -7.75 7.94
CA PRO A 163 -17.13 -7.48 9.36
C PRO A 163 -15.88 -8.07 10.02
N ASN A 164 -15.07 -8.88 9.34
CA ASN A 164 -13.75 -9.28 9.77
C ASN A 164 -12.85 -9.71 8.57
N PRO A 165 -12.00 -8.83 7.99
CA PRO A 165 -10.59 -9.19 7.92
C PRO A 165 -10.09 -9.24 9.37
N ILE A 166 -9.30 -10.24 9.75
CA ILE A 166 -8.52 -10.11 10.98
C ILE A 166 -7.74 -8.82 10.80
N ASP A 167 -8.07 -7.79 11.57
CA ASP A 167 -7.27 -6.58 11.57
C ASP A 167 -5.94 -6.97 12.19
N ILE A 168 -4.99 -7.39 11.36
CA ILE A 168 -3.66 -7.80 11.81
C ILE A 168 -2.81 -6.60 12.19
N ARG A 169 -3.28 -5.36 11.99
CA ARG A 169 -2.49 -4.15 12.27
C ARG A 169 -2.12 -4.02 13.76
N PRO A 170 -2.99 -4.29 14.75
CA PRO A 170 -2.62 -4.31 16.16
C PRO A 170 -1.59 -5.42 16.47
N GLN A 171 -1.73 -6.60 15.88
CA GLN A 171 -0.82 -7.73 16.09
C GLN A 171 0.55 -7.47 15.46
N LEU A 172 0.58 -6.96 14.23
CA LEU A 172 1.78 -6.51 13.54
C LEU A 172 2.49 -5.40 14.32
N ARG A 173 1.76 -4.39 14.81
CA ARG A 173 2.32 -3.33 15.68
C ARG A 173 2.92 -3.92 16.95
N PHE A 174 2.24 -4.87 17.57
CA PHE A 174 2.73 -5.54 18.77
C PHE A 174 4.03 -6.31 18.49
N LEU A 175 4.09 -7.10 17.42
CA LEU A 175 5.31 -7.82 17.04
C LEU A 175 6.47 -6.86 16.72
N ILE A 176 6.19 -5.74 16.03
CA ILE A 176 7.19 -4.70 15.74
C ILE A 176 7.73 -4.11 17.05
N GLU A 177 6.86 -3.78 18.01
CA GLU A 177 7.29 -3.23 19.31
C GLU A 177 8.07 -4.26 20.13
N GLN A 178 7.69 -5.53 20.10
CA GLN A 178 8.44 -6.61 20.74
C GLN A 178 9.83 -6.80 20.11
N ARG A 179 9.94 -6.66 18.79
CA ARG A 179 11.22 -6.70 18.08
C ARG A 179 12.10 -5.50 18.45
N LYS A 180 11.54 -4.28 18.49
CA LYS A 180 12.24 -3.06 18.91
C LYS A 180 12.77 -3.13 20.33
N ARG A 181 12.01 -3.75 21.24
CA ARG A 181 12.41 -3.98 22.63
C ARG A 181 13.43 -5.10 22.79
N GLY A 182 13.83 -5.77 21.69
CA GLY A 182 14.76 -6.90 21.72
C GLY A 182 14.17 -8.18 22.31
N VAL A 183 12.85 -8.22 22.54
CA VAL A 183 12.14 -9.37 23.14
C VAL A 183 12.01 -10.50 22.13
N LEU A 184 11.78 -10.16 20.85
CA LEU A 184 11.81 -11.13 19.76
C LEU A 184 13.16 -11.08 19.06
N THR A 185 13.76 -12.26 18.88
CA THR A 185 14.84 -12.43 17.91
C THR A 185 14.29 -12.27 16.49
N GLU A 186 15.18 -12.06 15.52
CA GLU A 186 14.78 -11.89 14.11
C GLU A 186 14.03 -13.12 13.57
N LEU A 187 14.52 -14.33 13.87
CA LEU A 187 13.85 -15.59 13.51
C LEU A 187 12.48 -15.73 14.17
N GLN A 188 12.34 -15.38 15.44
CA GLN A 188 11.05 -15.45 16.14
C GLN A 188 10.05 -14.42 15.61
N PHE A 189 10.52 -13.22 15.26
CA PHE A 189 9.67 -12.21 14.62
C PHE A 189 9.17 -12.70 13.26
N ILE A 190 10.04 -13.34 12.47
CA ILE A 190 9.71 -13.93 11.17
C ILE A 190 8.68 -15.07 11.29
N ASP A 191 8.88 -15.98 12.24
CA ASP A 191 7.94 -17.08 12.48
C ASP A 191 6.55 -16.56 12.88
N GLU A 192 6.50 -15.54 13.74
CA GLU A 192 5.24 -14.92 14.16
C GLU A 192 4.57 -14.13 13.03
N LEU A 193 5.33 -13.45 12.17
CA LEU A 193 4.78 -12.82 10.96
C LEU A 193 4.19 -13.85 9.99
N THR A 194 4.86 -14.99 9.83
CA THR A 194 4.41 -16.08 8.95
C THR A 194 3.11 -16.68 9.47
N ARG A 195 2.98 -16.83 10.79
CA ARG A 195 1.75 -17.28 11.47
C ARG A 195 0.57 -16.30 11.33
N LEU A 196 0.84 -14.99 11.30
CA LEU A 196 -0.21 -13.99 11.08
C LEU A 196 -0.71 -13.95 9.63
N ALA A 197 0.09 -14.45 8.69
CA ALA A 197 -0.24 -14.53 7.27
C ALA A 197 -0.77 -15.91 6.83
N SER A 198 -0.92 -16.87 7.76
CA SER A 198 -1.53 -18.19 7.52
C SER A 198 -3.02 -18.19 7.86
#